data_AF-A0A076FRK5-F1
#
_entry.id   AF-A0A076FRK5-F1
#
_cell.length_a   1.000
_cell.length_b   1.000
_cell.length_c   1.000
_cell.angle_alpha   90.00
_cell.angle_beta   90.00
_cell.angle_gamma   90.00
#
_symmetry.space_group_name_H-M   'P 1'
#
loop_
_entity.id
_entity.type
_entity.pdbx_description
1 polymer ?
#
loop_
_entity_poly.entity_id
_entity_poly.type
_entity_poly.pdbx_seq_one_letter_code
_entity_poly.pdbx_strand_id
1 'polypeptide(L)'
;PNSPEPKLNNPTMVAIAKKHGKTVTQITLRYLYQRGIVSIPKTVTPSRVLENASIFDFTLDQGDVETLAKFDVNYRTVRPIFWQDYQHYPFDKVPEKMDIPAAFLKWKNGLNLDID
;
A
#
# COMPACT_ATOMS: atom_id res chain seq x y z
N PRO A 1 12.67 3.23 3.68
CA PRO A 1 13.94 2.48 3.78
C PRO A 1 13.81 1.10 4.42
N ASN A 2 12.95 0.93 5.45
CA ASN A 2 12.92 -0.30 6.26
C ASN A 2 11.70 -1.21 6.04
N SER A 3 10.90 -1.01 4.99
CA SER A 3 9.85 -1.98 4.68
C SER A 3 10.49 -3.33 4.29
N PRO A 4 9.84 -4.46 4.56
CA PRO A 4 10.29 -5.75 4.06
C PRO A 4 10.22 -5.81 2.53
N GLU A 5 10.72 -6.90 1.96
CA GLU A 5 10.39 -7.32 0.59
C GLU A 5 8.87 -7.51 0.45
N PRO A 6 8.30 -7.39 -0.77
CA PRO A 6 8.99 -7.19 -2.03
C PRO A 6 9.25 -5.72 -2.39
N LYS A 7 10.39 -5.43 -3.03
CA LYS A 7 10.66 -4.16 -3.75
C LYS A 7 10.27 -4.25 -5.23
N LEU A 8 10.27 -3.11 -5.93
CA LEU A 8 9.96 -3.05 -7.38
C LEU A 8 10.91 -3.89 -8.24
N ASN A 9 12.16 -4.05 -7.80
CA ASN A 9 13.18 -4.86 -8.48
C ASN A 9 13.31 -6.27 -7.91
N ASN A 10 12.39 -6.71 -7.03
CA ASN A 10 12.40 -8.06 -6.50
C ASN A 10 12.32 -9.08 -7.65
N PRO A 11 13.29 -10.01 -7.79
CA PRO A 11 13.35 -10.91 -8.94
C PRO A 11 12.08 -11.76 -9.14
N THR A 12 11.46 -12.19 -8.03
CA THR A 12 10.21 -12.96 -8.06
C THR A 12 9.06 -12.11 -8.60
N MET A 13 8.91 -10.87 -8.12
CA MET A 13 7.89 -9.96 -8.66
C MET A 13 8.11 -9.64 -10.14
N VAL A 14 9.37 -9.41 -10.54
CA VAL A 14 9.74 -9.13 -11.94
C VAL A 14 9.44 -10.34 -12.83
N ALA A 15 9.69 -11.56 -12.36
CA ALA A 15 9.37 -12.78 -13.10
C ALA A 15 7.86 -12.94 -13.34
N ILE A 16 7.03 -12.73 -12.30
CA ILE A 16 5.57 -12.77 -12.42
C ILE A 16 5.08 -11.65 -13.36
N ALA A 17 5.61 -10.44 -13.22
CA ALA A 17 5.29 -9.31 -14.07
C ALA A 17 5.58 -9.62 -15.55
N LYS A 18 6.76 -10.18 -15.84
CA LYS A 18 7.15 -10.62 -17.19
C LYS A 18 6.25 -11.72 -17.74
N LYS A 19 5.88 -12.71 -16.93
CA LYS A 19 4.98 -13.82 -17.30
C LYS A 19 3.62 -13.31 -17.82
N HIS A 20 3.08 -12.26 -17.21
CA HIS A 20 1.79 -11.68 -17.57
C HIS A 20 1.87 -10.48 -18.53
N GLY A 21 3.08 -10.05 -18.91
CA GLY A 21 3.26 -8.84 -19.73
C GLY A 21 2.79 -7.56 -19.01
N LYS A 22 2.98 -7.49 -17.69
CA LYS A 22 2.53 -6.39 -16.82
C LYS A 22 3.69 -5.80 -16.03
N THR A 23 3.45 -4.71 -15.31
CA THR A 23 4.40 -4.13 -14.34
C THR A 23 4.24 -4.76 -12.95
N VAL A 24 5.26 -4.64 -12.09
CA VAL A 24 5.21 -5.13 -10.69
C VAL A 24 4.07 -4.48 -9.89
N THR A 25 3.80 -3.20 -10.15
CA THR A 25 2.67 -2.45 -9.57
C THR A 25 1.33 -3.01 -10.01
N GLN A 26 1.17 -3.35 -11.30
CA GLN A 26 -0.04 -4.00 -11.81
C GLN A 26 -0.26 -5.39 -11.21
N ILE A 27 0.80 -6.20 -11.04
CA ILE A 27 0.72 -7.50 -10.35
C ILE A 27 0.18 -7.34 -8.93
N THR A 28 0.71 -6.34 -8.19
CA THR A 28 0.29 -6.08 -6.80
C THR A 28 -1.19 -5.69 -6.72
N LEU A 29 -1.64 -4.78 -7.59
CA LEU A 29 -3.04 -4.35 -7.62
C LEU A 29 -3.98 -5.47 -8.10
N ARG A 30 -3.57 -6.24 -9.10
CA ARG A 30 -4.32 -7.41 -9.58
C ARG A 30 -4.50 -8.43 -8.46
N TYR A 31 -3.46 -8.69 -7.68
CA TYR A 31 -3.52 -9.63 -6.55
C TYR A 31 -4.57 -9.23 -5.51
N LEU A 32 -4.65 -7.95 -5.17
CA LEU A 32 -5.70 -7.44 -4.28
C LEU A 32 -7.09 -7.58 -4.90
N TYR A 33 -7.24 -7.17 -6.16
CA TYR A 33 -8.51 -7.28 -6.88
C TYR A 33 -9.02 -8.72 -6.96
N GLN A 34 -8.15 -9.68 -7.29
CA GLN A 34 -8.51 -11.09 -7.43
C GLN A 34 -8.95 -11.72 -6.09
N ARG A 35 -8.57 -11.14 -4.96
CA ARG A 35 -9.02 -11.51 -3.62
C ARG A 35 -10.29 -10.77 -3.16
N GLY A 36 -10.90 -9.97 -4.02
CA GLY A 36 -12.08 -9.17 -3.69
C GLY A 36 -11.77 -7.91 -2.86
N ILE A 37 -10.52 -7.43 -2.85
CA ILE A 37 -10.10 -6.26 -2.09
C ILE A 37 -10.03 -5.03 -3.00
N VAL A 38 -10.80 -3.99 -2.67
CA VAL A 38 -10.77 -2.71 -3.37
C VAL A 38 -9.49 -1.95 -3.04
N SER A 39 -8.80 -1.44 -4.07
CA SER A 39 -7.56 -0.68 -3.94
C SER A 39 -7.77 0.82 -4.17
N ILE A 40 -7.07 1.67 -3.41
CA ILE A 40 -7.08 3.13 -3.51
C ILE A 40 -5.67 3.70 -3.75
N PRO A 41 -5.00 3.36 -4.88
CA PRO A 41 -3.63 3.79 -5.13
C PRO A 41 -3.56 5.31 -5.34
N LYS A 42 -2.70 6.00 -4.59
CA LYS A 42 -2.44 7.44 -4.78
C LYS A 42 -1.33 7.66 -5.79
N THR A 43 -1.61 8.43 -6.84
CA THR A 43 -0.61 8.96 -7.77
C THR A 43 -1.07 10.30 -8.33
N VAL A 44 -0.12 11.17 -8.67
CA VAL A 44 -0.37 12.42 -9.44
C VAL A 44 0.16 12.32 -10.87
N THR A 45 0.81 11.21 -11.22
CA THR A 45 1.39 10.97 -12.54
C THR A 45 0.35 10.31 -13.45
N PRO A 46 -0.08 10.94 -14.56
CA PRO A 46 -1.14 10.42 -15.42
C PRO A 46 -0.85 9.03 -16.00
N SER A 47 0.39 8.74 -16.41
CA SER A 47 0.76 7.41 -16.92
C SER A 47 0.54 6.31 -15.88
N ARG A 48 0.80 6.59 -14.59
CA ARG A 48 0.53 5.66 -13.49
C ARG A 48 -0.97 5.52 -13.21
N VAL A 49 -1.78 6.56 -13.44
CA VAL A 49 -3.25 6.45 -13.32
C VAL A 49 -3.75 5.41 -14.32
N LEU A 50 -3.33 5.52 -15.58
CA LEU A 50 -3.69 4.57 -16.62
C LEU A 50 -3.13 3.16 -16.32
N GLU A 51 -1.86 3.06 -15.95
CA GLU A 51 -1.22 1.79 -15.62
C GLU A 51 -1.96 1.05 -14.49
N ASN A 52 -2.32 1.76 -13.41
CA ASN A 52 -3.01 1.21 -12.24
C ASN A 52 -4.43 0.72 -12.56
N ALA A 53 -5.08 1.27 -13.60
CA ALA A 53 -6.41 0.86 -14.03
C ALA A 53 -6.38 -0.37 -14.96
N SER A 54 -5.26 -0.62 -15.64
CA SER A 54 -5.09 -1.71 -16.61
C SER A 54 -4.76 -3.06 -15.95
N ILE A 55 -5.59 -3.47 -14.98
CA ILE A 55 -5.40 -4.69 -14.18
C ILE A 55 -6.53 -5.74 -14.28
N PHE A 56 -7.58 -5.44 -15.05
CA PHE A 56 -8.79 -6.28 -15.11
C PHE A 56 -8.78 -7.29 -16.26
N ASP A 57 -7.82 -7.18 -17.17
CA ASP A 57 -7.69 -7.92 -18.42
C ASP A 57 -6.84 -9.21 -18.33
N PHE A 58 -6.36 -9.57 -17.13
CA PHE A 58 -5.55 -10.77 -16.91
C PHE A 58 -5.88 -11.41 -15.56
N THR A 59 -5.43 -12.64 -15.30
CA THR A 59 -5.64 -13.35 -14.03
C THR A 59 -4.32 -13.98 -13.57
N LEU A 60 -4.05 -13.93 -12.27
CA LEU A 60 -2.90 -14.63 -11.68
C LEU A 60 -3.28 -16.09 -11.48
N ASP A 61 -2.42 -17.02 -11.90
CA ASP A 61 -2.66 -18.44 -11.63
C ASP A 61 -2.34 -18.80 -10.18
N GLN A 62 -2.67 -20.04 -9.81
CA GLN A 62 -2.52 -20.52 -8.44
C GLN A 62 -1.07 -20.45 -7.95
N GLY A 63 -0.09 -20.75 -8.81
CA GLY A 63 1.33 -20.70 -8.45
C GLY A 63 1.81 -19.27 -8.18
N ASP A 64 1.34 -18.29 -8.96
CA ASP A 64 1.64 -16.88 -8.72
C ASP A 64 1.00 -16.40 -7.41
N VAL A 65 -0.26 -16.76 -7.17
CA VAL A 65 -0.99 -16.41 -5.93
C VAL A 65 -0.29 -16.97 -4.70
N GLU A 66 0.11 -18.24 -4.71
CA GLU A 66 0.85 -18.89 -3.62
C GLU A 66 2.23 -18.25 -3.41
N THR A 67 2.88 -17.84 -4.49
CA THR A 67 4.17 -17.15 -4.41
C THR A 67 4.02 -15.78 -3.76
N LEU A 68 3.02 -15.00 -4.17
CA LEU A 68 2.74 -13.68 -3.60
C LEU A 68 2.31 -13.76 -2.13
N ALA A 69 1.59 -14.81 -1.74
CA ALA A 69 1.16 -15.01 -0.35
C ALA A 69 2.35 -15.13 0.63
N LYS A 70 3.51 -15.63 0.18
CA LYS A 70 4.72 -15.76 1.01
C LYS A 70 5.34 -14.43 1.42
N PHE A 71 4.92 -13.32 0.81
CA PHE A 71 5.38 -11.99 1.21
C PHE A 71 4.66 -11.42 2.43
N ASP A 72 3.59 -12.07 2.91
CA ASP A 72 2.96 -11.66 4.15
C ASP A 72 3.85 -12.00 5.35
N VAL A 73 4.35 -10.95 6.00
CA VAL A 73 5.18 -11.02 7.20
C VAL A 73 4.55 -10.29 8.37
N ASN A 74 3.23 -10.03 8.32
CA ASN A 74 2.49 -9.25 9.31
C ASN A 74 3.08 -7.84 9.57
N TYR A 75 3.79 -7.29 8.59
CA TYR A 75 4.37 -5.95 8.68
C TYR A 75 3.31 -4.89 8.34
N ARG A 76 3.06 -3.96 9.28
CA ARG A 76 2.12 -2.85 9.10
C ARG A 76 2.85 -1.58 8.64
N THR A 77 2.57 -1.12 7.43
CA THR A 77 3.18 0.09 6.86
C THR A 77 2.81 1.37 7.62
N VAL A 78 1.57 1.50 8.08
CA VAL A 78 1.08 2.69 8.79
C VAL A 78 0.66 2.30 10.20
N ARG A 79 1.51 2.63 11.19
CA ARG A 79 1.27 2.42 12.63
C ARG A 79 1.53 3.73 13.38
N PRO A 80 0.51 4.59 13.59
CA PRO A 80 0.68 5.87 14.29
C PRO A 80 0.82 5.63 15.80
N ILE A 81 2.05 5.44 16.28
CA ILE A 81 2.33 5.09 17.69
C ILE A 81 1.96 6.21 18.66
N PHE A 82 1.89 7.46 18.21
CA PHE A 82 1.44 8.60 19.02
C PHE A 82 -0.04 8.53 19.45
N TRP A 83 -0.84 7.63 18.87
CA TRP A 83 -2.23 7.38 19.29
C TRP A 83 -2.40 6.13 20.18
N GLN A 84 -1.34 5.40 20.52
CA GLN A 84 -1.45 4.07 21.13
C GLN A 84 -2.05 4.03 22.55
N ASP A 85 -2.10 5.17 23.22
CA ASP A 85 -2.66 5.31 24.57
C ASP A 85 -4.14 5.70 24.58
N TYR A 86 -4.75 5.94 23.42
CA TYR A 86 -6.18 6.22 23.31
C TYR A 86 -7.03 4.95 23.45
N GLN A 87 -8.20 5.09 24.07
CA GLN A 87 -9.09 3.98 24.46
C GLN A 87 -9.40 2.99 23.33
N HIS A 88 -9.50 3.46 22.09
CA HIS A 88 -9.90 2.65 20.93
C HIS A 88 -8.77 2.46 19.91
N TYR A 89 -7.51 2.59 20.32
CA TYR A 89 -6.39 2.30 19.43
C TYR A 89 -6.46 0.84 18.93
N PRO A 90 -6.46 0.61 17.61
CA PRO A 90 -6.84 -0.70 17.05
C PRO A 90 -5.68 -1.67 16.86
N PHE A 91 -4.45 -1.30 17.20
CA PHE A 91 -3.25 -2.11 16.98
C PHE A 91 -2.57 -2.46 18.30
N ASP A 92 -1.67 -3.45 18.27
CA ASP A 92 -0.82 -3.74 19.43
C ASP A 92 -0.02 -2.51 19.84
N LYS A 93 0.29 -2.40 21.14
CA LYS A 93 1.10 -1.29 21.67
C LYS A 93 2.60 -1.59 21.54
N VAL A 94 3.42 -0.55 21.54
CA VAL A 94 4.88 -0.66 21.58
C VAL A 94 5.43 0.06 22.82
N PRO A 95 6.67 -0.25 23.24
CA PRO A 95 7.30 0.48 24.34
C PRO A 95 7.59 1.96 24.02
N GLU A 96 7.84 2.27 22.75
CA GLU A 96 8.17 3.62 22.29
C GLU A 96 7.00 4.59 22.48
N LYS A 97 7.29 5.81 22.94
CA LYS A 97 6.31 6.88 23.14
C LYS A 97 6.64 8.06 22.25
N MET A 98 5.60 8.74 21.77
CA MET A 98 5.71 9.88 20.88
C MET A 98 4.52 10.82 21.12
N ASP A 99 4.80 12.12 21.25
CA ASP A 99 3.76 13.14 21.31
C ASP A 99 3.05 13.28 19.95
N ILE A 100 1.75 13.61 19.96
CA ILE A 100 0.99 13.78 18.73
C ILE A 100 1.49 15.02 17.98
N PRO A 101 1.98 14.90 16.74
CA PRO A 101 2.42 16.05 15.99
C PRO A 101 1.23 16.99 15.70
N ALA A 102 1.45 18.31 15.78
CA ALA A 102 0.38 19.31 15.66
C ALA A 102 -0.46 19.18 14.37
N ALA A 103 0.15 18.75 13.26
CA ALA A 103 -0.52 18.52 11.98
C ALA A 103 -1.61 17.43 12.04
N PHE A 104 -1.55 16.51 13.00
CA PHE A 104 -2.57 15.49 13.24
C PHE A 104 -3.68 15.95 14.21
N LEU A 105 -3.60 17.17 14.74
CA LEU A 105 -4.59 17.76 15.64
C LEU A 105 -5.31 18.95 15.01
N LYS A 106 -4.59 19.78 14.25
CA LYS A 106 -5.09 21.05 13.73
C LYS A 106 -4.54 21.31 12.33
N TRP A 107 -5.43 21.60 11.38
CA TRP A 107 -5.09 22.01 10.02
C TRP A 107 -6.15 22.96 9.45
N LYS A 108 -5.87 23.55 8.29
CA LYS A 108 -6.83 24.30 7.47
C LYS A 108 -6.90 23.66 6.08
N ASN A 109 -8.02 23.84 5.38
CA ASN A 109 -8.25 23.29 4.04
C ASN A 109 -8.25 24.40 2.99
N GLY A 110 -7.92 24.08 1.74
CA GLY A 110 -7.81 25.04 0.63
C GLY A 110 -6.37 25.18 0.13
N LEU A 111 -6.19 25.51 -1.15
CA LEU A 111 -4.87 25.64 -1.80
C LEU A 111 -4.01 26.78 -1.20
N ASN A 112 -4.65 27.78 -0.58
CA ASN A 112 -3.99 28.99 -0.05
C ASN A 112 -4.21 29.23 1.45
N LEU A 113 -4.79 28.28 2.21
CA LEU A 113 -5.18 28.47 3.62
C LEU A 113 -6.23 29.57 3.89
N ASP A 114 -6.78 30.20 2.84
CA ASP A 114 -7.84 31.19 2.95
C ASP A 114 -9.21 30.49 3.03
N ILE A 115 -9.98 30.90 4.04
CA ILE A 115 -11.39 30.58 4.20
C ILE A 115 -12.12 31.89 3.95
N ASP A 116 -12.56 32.10 2.71
CA ASP A 116 -13.66 32.97 2.30
C ASP A 116 -14.33 32.35 1.07
#